data_AF-A0A6C0EIE8-F1
#
_entry.id   AF-A0A6C0EIE8-F1
#
_cell.length_a   1.000
_cell.length_b   1.000
_cell.length_c   1.000
_cell.angle_alpha   90.00
_cell.angle_beta   90.00
_cell.angle_gamma   90.00
#
_symmetry.space_group_name_H-M   'P 1'
#
loop_
_entity.id
_entity.type
_entity.pdbx_description
1 polymer ?
#
loop_
_entity_poly.entity_id
_entity_poly.type
_entity_poly.pdbx_seq_one_letter_code
_entity_poly.pdbx_strand_id
1 'polypeptide(L)'
;MMNFEEFMNRYQYCCTTLLNNMSWLKYPTAIYMLWIIGHFVAANVYAYHCTHLSFSGFFISPFITGTPYCRGILWIATKGSDVITNMWILIGTTLTTSILTHVPSPVKNKISDTIPPSTNHEKDE
;
A
#
# COMPACT_ATOMS: atom_id res chain seq x y z
N MET A 1 -8.82 -15.74 -34.10
CA MET A 1 -8.04 -14.75 -33.33
C MET A 1 -9.05 -14.06 -32.44
N MET A 2 -8.98 -14.22 -31.12
CA MET A 2 -9.99 -13.62 -30.22
C MET A 2 -9.79 -12.11 -30.18
N ASN A 3 -10.87 -11.34 -30.26
CA ASN A 3 -10.80 -9.88 -30.23
C ASN A 3 -10.50 -9.37 -28.82
N PHE A 4 -9.75 -8.28 -28.72
CA PHE A 4 -9.30 -7.68 -27.46
C PHE A 4 -10.47 -7.32 -26.52
N GLU A 5 -11.62 -6.91 -27.07
CA GLU A 5 -12.82 -6.58 -26.29
C GLU A 5 -13.48 -7.81 -25.66
N GLU A 6 -13.47 -8.96 -26.33
CA GLU A 6 -13.98 -10.21 -25.77
C GLU A 6 -13.10 -10.72 -24.63
N PHE A 7 -11.79 -10.49 -24.73
CA PHE A 7 -10.84 -10.80 -23.67
C PHE A 7 -11.10 -9.93 -22.43
N MET A 8 -11.27 -8.61 -22.62
CA MET A 8 -11.58 -7.69 -21.53
C MET A 8 -12.92 -7.99 -20.86
N ASN A 9 -13.96 -8.32 -21.64
CA ASN A 9 -15.27 -8.71 -21.09
C ASN A 9 -15.23 -10.01 -20.29
N ARG A 10 -14.52 -11.04 -20.78
CA ARG A 10 -14.31 -12.29 -20.04
C ARG A 10 -13.52 -12.07 -18.75
N TYR A 11 -12.52 -11.20 -18.79
CA TYR A 11 -11.74 -10.82 -17.61
C TYR A 11 -12.62 -10.11 -16.57
N GLN A 12 -13.41 -9.12 -17.00
CA GLN A 12 -14.29 -8.36 -16.12
C GLN A 12 -15.41 -9.23 -15.52
N TYR A 13 -15.95 -10.19 -16.27
CA TYR A 13 -16.94 -11.16 -15.77
C TYR A 13 -16.34 -12.17 -14.77
N CYS A 14 -15.12 -12.64 -15.04
CA CYS A 14 -14.39 -13.53 -14.13
C CYS A 14 -14.01 -12.81 -12.83
N CYS A 15 -13.47 -11.60 -12.93
CA CYS A 15 -13.14 -10.76 -11.77
C CYS A 15 -14.39 -10.45 -10.95
N THR A 16 -15.49 -10.03 -11.56
CA THR A 16 -16.72 -9.75 -10.81
C THR A 16 -17.29 -11.01 -10.16
N THR A 17 -17.28 -12.17 -10.82
CA THR A 17 -17.75 -13.43 -10.24
C THR A 17 -16.86 -13.93 -9.10
N LEU A 18 -15.53 -13.88 -9.27
CA LEU A 18 -14.56 -14.23 -8.23
C LEU A 18 -14.65 -13.28 -7.02
N LEU A 19 -14.79 -11.97 -7.25
CA LEU A 19 -14.93 -10.97 -6.20
C LEU A 19 -16.27 -11.08 -5.46
N ASN A 20 -17.35 -11.47 -6.15
CA ASN A 20 -18.67 -11.60 -5.51
C ASN A 20 -18.76 -12.85 -4.63
N ASN A 21 -18.03 -13.92 -4.98
CA ASN A 21 -17.90 -15.12 -4.17
C ASN A 21 -17.01 -14.91 -2.93
N MET A 22 -15.99 -14.04 -3.02
CA MET A 22 -15.20 -13.59 -1.87
C MET A 22 -15.84 -12.39 -1.18
N SER A 23 -17.02 -12.59 -0.56
CA SER A 23 -17.72 -11.56 0.20
C SER A 23 -16.88 -10.92 1.31
N TRP A 24 -15.89 -11.64 1.84
CA TRP A 24 -14.89 -11.17 2.80
C TRP A 24 -14.01 -10.03 2.28
N LEU A 25 -13.72 -9.99 0.97
CA LEU A 25 -12.83 -8.98 0.37
C LEU A 25 -13.51 -7.60 0.19
N LYS A 26 -14.81 -7.50 0.50
CA LYS A 26 -15.59 -6.26 0.36
C LYS A 26 -15.18 -5.18 1.35
N TYR A 27 -14.54 -5.55 2.46
CA TYR A 27 -14.09 -4.60 3.47
C TYR A 27 -12.64 -4.17 3.22
N PRO A 28 -12.32 -2.87 3.35
CA PRO A 28 -10.95 -2.39 3.23
C PRO A 28 -10.01 -3.06 4.24
N THR A 29 -10.53 -3.46 5.40
CA THR A 29 -9.76 -4.21 6.41
C THR A 29 -9.25 -5.55 5.89
N ALA A 30 -10.02 -6.28 5.08
CA ALA A 30 -9.63 -7.58 4.54
C ALA A 30 -8.45 -7.47 3.57
N ILE A 31 -8.47 -6.46 2.70
CA ILE A 31 -7.37 -6.23 1.76
C ILE A 31 -6.08 -5.82 2.49
N TYR A 32 -6.17 -5.04 3.58
CA TYR A 32 -4.98 -4.73 4.39
C TYR A 32 -4.42 -5.95 5.11
N MET A 33 -5.28 -6.80 5.66
CA MET A 33 -4.83 -8.06 6.27
C MET A 33 -4.13 -8.96 5.25
N LEU A 34 -4.63 -9.03 4.01
CA LEU A 34 -3.97 -9.76 2.92
C LEU A 34 -2.58 -9.20 2.63
N TRP A 35 -2.43 -7.87 2.54
CA TRP A 35 -1.13 -7.24 2.30
C TRP A 35 -0.15 -7.42 3.47
N ILE A 36 -0.61 -7.40 4.71
CA ILE A 36 0.23 -7.67 5.89
C ILE A 36 0.78 -9.09 5.84
N ILE A 37 -0.09 -10.09 5.60
CA ILE A 37 0.31 -11.49 5.47
C ILE A 37 1.26 -11.67 4.28
N GLY A 38 0.92 -11.09 3.13
CA GLY A 38 1.74 -11.15 1.93
C GLY A 38 3.12 -10.54 2.13
N HIS A 39 3.21 -9.37 2.77
CA HIS A 39 4.48 -8.73 3.12
C HIS A 39 5.32 -9.60 4.06
N PHE A 40 4.71 -10.13 5.13
CA PHE A 40 5.42 -10.98 6.10
C PHE A 40 5.99 -12.24 5.45
N VAL A 41 5.17 -12.96 4.68
CA VAL A 41 5.59 -14.17 3.98
C VAL A 41 6.65 -13.84 2.93
N ALA A 42 6.43 -12.83 2.10
CA ALA A 42 7.36 -12.46 1.04
C ALA A 42 8.73 -12.04 1.57
N ALA A 43 8.79 -11.26 2.65
CA ALA A 43 10.06 -10.85 3.26
C ALA A 43 10.88 -12.06 3.75
N ASN A 44 10.22 -13.02 4.41
CA ASN A 44 10.89 -14.23 4.93
C ASN A 44 11.31 -15.18 3.79
N VAL A 45 10.43 -15.41 2.81
CA VAL A 45 10.73 -16.27 1.65
C VAL A 45 11.87 -15.67 0.83
N TYR A 46 11.89 -14.35 0.65
CA TYR A 46 12.99 -13.66 -0.04
C TYR A 46 14.31 -13.86 0.69
N ALA A 47 14.34 -13.63 2.00
CA ALA A 47 15.53 -13.81 2.82
C ALA A 47 16.08 -15.24 2.77
N TYR A 48 15.18 -16.23 2.80
CA TYR A 48 15.56 -17.65 2.82
C TYR A 48 16.01 -18.17 1.44
N HIS A 49 15.29 -17.83 0.36
CA HIS A 49 15.54 -18.40 -0.97
C HIS A 49 16.39 -17.53 -1.90
N CYS A 50 16.25 -16.21 -1.82
CA CYS A 50 16.89 -15.29 -2.77
C CYS A 50 18.21 -14.73 -2.22
N THR A 51 18.31 -14.58 -0.90
CA THR A 51 19.48 -13.98 -0.23
C THR A 51 19.92 -14.82 0.98
N HIS A 52 20.10 -16.12 0.77
CA HIS A 52 20.46 -17.04 1.84
C HIS A 52 21.80 -16.65 2.52
N LEU A 53 21.80 -16.59 3.85
CA LEU A 53 22.92 -16.20 4.70
C LEU A 53 24.05 -17.26 4.67
N SER A 54 24.81 -17.28 3.60
CA SER A 54 25.94 -18.21 3.37
C SER A 54 26.95 -17.60 2.40
N PHE A 55 28.23 -17.97 2.51
CA PHE A 55 29.27 -17.47 1.60
C PHE A 55 28.97 -17.80 0.12
N SER A 56 28.48 -19.01 -0.17
CA SER A 56 28.01 -19.38 -1.51
C SER A 56 26.77 -18.58 -1.94
N GLY A 57 25.81 -18.38 -1.02
CA GLY A 57 24.63 -17.55 -1.24
C GLY A 57 24.98 -16.10 -1.57
N PHE A 58 26.04 -15.53 -1.00
CA PHE A 58 26.49 -14.18 -1.32
C PHE A 58 26.88 -14.03 -2.79
N PHE A 59 27.73 -14.92 -3.32
CA PHE A 59 28.16 -14.87 -4.71
C PHE A 59 27.04 -15.22 -5.70
N ILE A 60 26.11 -16.08 -5.31
CA ILE A 60 24.99 -16.51 -6.16
C ILE A 60 23.83 -15.51 -6.11
N SER A 61 23.70 -14.72 -5.03
CA SER A 61 22.62 -13.75 -4.81
C SER A 61 22.39 -12.76 -5.98
N PRO A 62 23.40 -12.14 -6.63
CA PRO A 62 23.14 -11.23 -7.74
C PRO A 62 22.50 -11.93 -8.95
N PHE A 63 22.84 -13.19 -9.19
CA PHE A 63 22.28 -13.97 -10.30
C PHE A 63 20.84 -14.40 -10.02
N ILE A 64 20.57 -14.90 -8.81
CA ILE A 64 19.23 -15.33 -8.41
C ILE A 64 18.28 -14.13 -8.24
N THR A 65 18.76 -12.98 -7.75
CA THR A 65 17.95 -11.76 -7.60
C THR A 65 17.49 -11.20 -8.95
N GLY A 66 18.19 -11.51 -10.05
CA GLY A 66 17.76 -11.17 -11.41
C GLY A 66 16.57 -11.99 -11.90
N THR A 67 16.26 -13.13 -11.26
CA THR A 67 15.20 -14.03 -11.72
C THR A 67 13.80 -13.44 -11.47
N PRO A 68 12.82 -13.74 -12.34
CA PRO A 68 11.44 -13.28 -12.16
C PRO A 68 10.82 -13.78 -10.84
N TYR A 69 11.27 -14.94 -10.34
CA TYR A 69 10.85 -15.49 -9.05
C TYR A 69 11.18 -14.55 -7.89
N CYS A 70 12.46 -14.21 -7.71
CA CYS A 70 12.89 -13.33 -6.63
C CYS A 70 12.41 -11.88 -6.81
N ARG A 71 12.29 -11.42 -8.06
CA ARG A 71 11.72 -10.09 -8.35
C ARG A 71 10.26 -9.98 -7.97
N GLY A 72 9.45 -11.00 -8.22
CA GLY A 72 8.04 -11.03 -7.82
C GLY A 72 7.90 -10.98 -6.30
N ILE A 73 8.67 -11.79 -5.57
CA ILE A 73 8.64 -11.81 -4.10
C ILE A 73 9.09 -10.46 -3.53
N LEU A 74 10.18 -9.88 -4.06
CA LEU A 74 10.66 -8.57 -3.65
C LEU A 74 9.63 -7.46 -3.92
N TRP A 75 8.92 -7.55 -5.04
CA TRP A 75 7.84 -6.62 -5.36
C TRP A 75 6.71 -6.70 -4.35
N ILE A 76 6.28 -7.90 -3.95
CA ILE A 76 5.25 -8.07 -2.91
C ILE A 76 5.74 -7.50 -1.58
N ALA A 77 7.00 -7.76 -1.20
CA ALA A 77 7.56 -7.24 0.04
C ALA A 77 7.63 -5.70 0.05
N THR A 78 8.15 -5.09 -1.01
CA THR A 78 8.28 -3.63 -1.12
C THR A 78 6.94 -2.93 -1.26
N LYS A 79 6.06 -3.40 -2.15
CA LYS A 79 4.71 -2.84 -2.30
C LYS A 79 3.81 -3.10 -1.11
N GLY A 80 3.94 -4.24 -0.46
CA GLY A 80 3.25 -4.50 0.81
C GLY A 80 3.68 -3.50 1.89
N SER A 81 4.97 -3.17 1.96
CA SER A 81 5.47 -2.15 2.90
C SER A 81 4.88 -0.76 2.61
N ASP A 82 4.81 -0.35 1.34
CA ASP A 82 4.19 0.91 0.93
C ASP A 82 2.72 0.97 1.36
N VAL A 83 1.96 -0.10 1.08
CA VAL A 83 0.53 -0.20 1.41
C VAL A 83 0.30 -0.15 2.92
N ILE A 84 1.11 -0.87 3.71
CA ILE A 84 1.04 -0.86 5.18
C ILE A 84 1.37 0.54 5.71
N THR A 85 2.40 1.20 5.17
CA THR A 85 2.80 2.55 5.60
C THR A 85 1.69 3.56 5.33
N ASN A 86 1.07 3.49 4.15
CA ASN A 86 -0.06 4.36 3.79
C ASN A 86 -1.24 4.20 4.77
N MET A 87 -1.44 3.02 5.36
CA MET A 87 -2.45 2.84 6.40
C MET A 87 -2.15 3.58 7.67
N TRP A 88 -0.91 3.46 8.15
CA TRP A 88 -0.48 4.20 9.33
C TRP A 88 -0.54 5.71 9.11
N ILE A 89 -0.27 6.19 7.90
CA ILE A 89 -0.42 7.61 7.54
C ILE A 89 -1.88 8.06 7.65
N LEU A 90 -2.84 7.29 7.12
CA LEU A 90 -4.27 7.63 7.22
C LEU A 90 -4.72 7.69 8.68
N ILE A 91 -4.35 6.69 9.48
CA ILE A 91 -4.66 6.65 10.91
C ILE A 91 -4.04 7.86 11.63
N GLY A 92 -2.75 8.15 11.39
CA GLY A 92 -2.05 9.30 11.97
C GLY A 92 -2.69 10.64 11.57
N THR A 93 -3.15 10.76 10.33
CA THR A 93 -3.85 11.95 9.83
C THR A 93 -5.19 12.13 10.53
N THR A 94 -5.97 11.06 10.68
CA THR A 94 -7.25 11.11 11.39
C THR A 94 -7.05 11.48 12.87
N LEU A 95 -6.05 10.89 13.54
CA LEU A 95 -5.73 11.18 14.92
C LEU A 95 -5.30 12.64 15.10
N THR A 96 -4.41 13.13 14.25
CA THR A 96 -3.93 14.53 14.30
C THR A 96 -5.09 15.50 14.09
N THR A 97 -5.99 15.20 13.16
CA THR A 97 -7.20 16.00 12.93
C THR A 97 -8.10 16.02 14.15
N SER A 98 -8.34 14.87 14.79
CA SER A 98 -9.15 14.79 16.02
C SER A 98 -8.51 15.54 17.19
N ILE A 99 -7.19 15.58 17.30
CA ILE A 99 -6.49 16.36 18.33
C ILE A 99 -6.69 17.85 18.06
N LEU A 100 -6.45 18.31 16.83
CA LEU A 100 -6.57 19.72 16.46
C LEU A 100 -7.98 20.29 16.65
N THR A 101 -9.03 19.48 16.47
CA THR A 101 -10.40 19.93 16.72
C THR A 101 -10.75 20.05 18.20
N HIS A 102 -10.03 19.34 19.07
CA HIS A 102 -10.22 19.39 20.53
C HIS A 102 -9.33 20.42 21.24
N VAL A 103 -8.46 21.12 20.49
CA VAL A 103 -7.56 22.15 21.05
C VAL A 103 -8.36 23.37 21.52
N PRO A 104 -8.08 23.89 22.73
CA PRO A 104 -8.76 25.08 23.25
C PRO A 104 -8.43 26.35 22.44
N SER A 105 -9.44 27.21 22.26
CA SER A 105 -9.43 28.44 21.47
C SER A 105 -8.18 29.34 21.58
N PRO A 106 -7.57 29.61 22.77
CA PRO A 106 -6.38 30.46 22.86
C PRO A 106 -5.18 29.91 22.07
N VAL A 107 -5.05 28.59 21.93
CA VAL A 107 -3.99 27.96 21.14
C VAL A 107 -4.30 28.03 19.65
N LYS A 108 -5.57 27.85 19.26
CA LYS A 108 -6.02 28.00 17.86
C LYS A 108 -5.70 29.40 17.31
N ASN A 109 -5.95 30.44 18.10
CA ASN A 109 -5.68 31.83 17.72
C ASN A 109 -4.18 32.06 17.51
N LYS A 110 -3.35 31.56 18.44
CA LYS A 110 -1.89 31.65 18.35
C LYS A 110 -1.31 30.93 17.13
N ILE A 111 -1.90 29.80 16.73
CA ILE A 111 -1.52 29.07 15.51
C ILE A 111 -1.92 29.89 14.26
N SER A 112 -3.13 30.47 14.25
CA SER A 112 -3.59 31.33 13.15
C SER A 112 -2.76 32.60 12.99
N ASP A 113 -2.19 33.13 14.08
CA ASP A 113 -1.31 34.30 14.04
C ASP A 113 0.13 33.95 13.60
N THR A 114 0.54 32.68 13.75
CA THR A 114 1.89 32.20 13.39
C THR A 114 1.98 31.75 11.92
N ILE A 115 0.86 31.28 11.36
CA ILE A 115 0.77 30.91 9.95
C ILE A 115 0.32 32.16 9.17
N PRO A 116 1.14 32.77 8.28
CA PRO A 116 0.66 33.86 7.44
C PRO A 116 -0.54 33.34 6.63
N PRO A 117 -1.60 34.15 6.45
CA PRO A 117 -2.79 33.70 5.75
C PRO A 117 -2.40 33.13 4.40
N SER A 118 -2.65 31.83 4.19
CA SER A 118 -2.57 31.24 2.86
C SER A 118 -3.57 32.01 2.01
N THR A 119 -3.06 32.76 1.05
CA THR A 119 -3.83 33.47 0.03
C THR A 119 -4.81 32.47 -0.56
N ASN A 120 -6.09 32.59 -0.16
CA ASN A 120 -7.15 31.84 -0.79
C ASN A 120 -7.13 32.28 -2.25
N HIS A 121 -6.85 31.36 -3.17
CA HIS A 121 -7.20 31.58 -4.56
C HIS A 121 -8.72 31.62 -4.60
N GLU A 122 -9.21 32.86 -4.59
CA GLU A 122 -10.49 33.34 -5.08
C GLU A 122 -11.00 32.39 -6.19
N LYS A 123 -12.14 31.72 -5.93
CA LYS A 123 -12.93 31.09 -6.98
C LYS A 123 -13.79 32.21 -7.58
N ASP A 124 -13.26 32.84 -8.62
CA ASP A 124 -14.00 33.75 -9.48
C ASP A 124 -14.82 32.95 -10.50
N GLU A 125 -16.14 33.19 -10.41
CA GLU A 125 -17.19 33.25 -11.45
C GLU A 125 -17.04 32.42 -12.75
#